data_AF-A0A956ICL7-F1
#
_entry.id   AF-A0A956ICL7-F1
#
_cell.length_a   1.000
_cell.length_b   1.000
_cell.length_c   1.000
_cell.angle_alpha   90.00
_cell.angle_beta   90.00
_cell.angle_gamma   90.00
#
_symmetry.space_group_name_H-M   'P 1'
#
loop_
_entity.id
_entity.type
_entity.pdbx_description
1 polymer ?
#
loop_
_entity_poly.entity_id
_entity_poly.type
_entity_poly.pdbx_seq_one_letter_code
_entity_poly.pdbx_strand_id
1 'polypeptide(L)'
;VAKEAYFTDQRGEAVSFELEIGRPEYEAAIADLVATTMRCCERALQRAQEIAGVALADVDHVILVGGSTRVPAVVEAVKRDLCAPSKSQAPLQEEVDTCVALGAAVHAAQLGGLRLGSTNAEGAVVSLLSPLVAKKAELKLTLEVEDAPEGTRSVCIADSEGGLAEHEITSVPSGKLRLTIPLGDEPEQRVQLELWGGGADPLAILPFALYRGDVRPRASSLSKPSVVAKDIAIEVLKAGRRERRVLVARGTGLPVKVDHRFYTADQSGAVVLRLLQNRLPIKTLVVSVPEGTEVGTPVDLELSCDESMRLEAKAKVAGQELWAQIEAAKLEAPESTQALDRLLEDAEGVGKQLWGREGNAYRRELEPLSTSLREAVAT
;
A
#
# COMPACT_ATOMS: atom_id res chain seq x y z
N VAL A 1 -27.25 4.81 -25.81
CA VAL A 1 -26.90 6.07 -25.10
C VAL A 1 -27.31 7.21 -26.02
N ALA A 2 -28.12 8.15 -25.54
CA ALA A 2 -28.69 9.22 -26.37
C ALA A 2 -27.57 10.03 -27.04
N LYS A 3 -27.76 10.39 -28.32
CA LYS A 3 -26.86 11.27 -29.07
C LYS A 3 -27.01 12.70 -28.57
N GLU A 4 -26.44 13.00 -27.40
CA GLU A 4 -26.32 14.38 -26.93
C GLU A 4 -25.21 15.08 -27.73
N ALA A 5 -25.51 16.27 -28.25
CA ALA A 5 -24.57 17.07 -29.01
C ALA A 5 -23.63 17.80 -28.05
N TYR A 6 -22.46 17.20 -27.79
CA TYR A 6 -21.42 17.76 -26.90
C TYR A 6 -20.55 18.84 -27.56
N PHE A 7 -20.63 18.98 -28.88
CA PHE A 7 -19.77 19.89 -29.65
C PHE A 7 -20.58 20.90 -30.43
N THR A 8 -20.02 22.08 -30.60
CA THR A 8 -20.58 23.16 -31.40
C THR A 8 -19.62 23.49 -32.53
N ASP A 9 -20.12 23.61 -33.76
CA ASP A 9 -19.30 23.98 -34.91
C ASP A 9 -18.93 25.48 -34.90
N GLN A 10 -18.16 25.92 -35.91
CA GLN A 10 -17.73 27.33 -36.03
C GLN A 10 -18.89 28.32 -36.25
N ARG A 11 -20.11 27.83 -36.53
CA ARG A 11 -21.32 28.64 -36.74
C ARG A 11 -22.23 28.66 -35.51
N GLY A 12 -21.85 27.97 -34.43
CA GLY A 12 -22.67 27.89 -33.23
C GLY A 12 -23.71 26.76 -33.29
N GLU A 13 -23.64 25.86 -34.27
CA GLU A 13 -24.60 24.76 -34.42
C GLU A 13 -24.12 23.51 -33.67
N ALA A 14 -25.05 22.86 -32.97
CA ALA A 14 -24.75 21.66 -32.20
C ALA A 14 -24.51 20.48 -33.16
N VAL A 15 -23.36 19.81 -33.01
CA VAL A 15 -22.94 18.70 -33.85
C VAL A 15 -22.60 17.46 -33.02
N SER A 16 -22.86 16.30 -33.61
CA SER A 16 -22.43 15.00 -33.10
C SER A 16 -21.44 14.41 -34.11
N PHE A 17 -20.33 13.88 -33.63
CA PHE A 17 -19.35 13.20 -34.48
C PHE A 17 -19.33 11.71 -34.15
N GLU A 18 -19.19 10.89 -35.19
CA GLU A 18 -18.99 9.45 -35.11
C GLU A 18 -17.72 9.16 -35.91
N LEU A 19 -16.73 8.54 -35.26
CA LEU A 19 -15.44 8.24 -35.86
C LEU A 19 -15.07 6.80 -35.51
N GLU A 20 -14.68 6.03 -36.52
CA GLU A 20 -14.04 4.73 -36.31
C GLU A 20 -12.53 4.94 -36.13
N ILE A 21 -11.98 4.38 -35.05
CA ILE A 21 -10.54 4.38 -34.81
C ILE A 21 -10.03 2.96 -35.04
N GLY A 22 -9.21 2.78 -36.08
CA GLY A 22 -8.53 1.53 -36.31
C GLY A 22 -7.45 1.27 -35.27
N ARG A 23 -7.09 -0.01 -35.11
CA ARG A 23 -6.02 -0.41 -34.18
C ARG A 23 -4.68 0.26 -34.50
N PRO A 24 -4.21 0.34 -35.76
CA PRO A 24 -2.94 1.01 -36.07
C PRO A 24 -2.94 2.48 -35.66
N GLU A 25 -4.05 3.20 -35.87
CA GLU A 25 -4.20 4.59 -35.46
C GLU A 25 -4.17 4.74 -33.94
N TYR A 26 -4.87 3.85 -33.21
CA TYR A 26 -4.83 3.81 -31.75
C TYR A 26 -3.42 3.51 -31.21
N GLU A 27 -2.76 2.48 -31.74
CA GLU A 27 -1.42 2.08 -31.31
C GLU A 27 -0.39 3.17 -31.62
N ALA A 28 -0.51 3.86 -32.75
CA ALA A 28 0.29 5.03 -33.07
C ALA A 28 0.05 6.18 -32.07
N ALA A 29 -1.20 6.40 -31.67
CA ALA A 29 -1.57 7.45 -30.72
C ALA A 29 -1.05 7.21 -29.29
N ILE A 30 -0.73 5.96 -28.91
CA ILE A 30 -0.20 5.60 -27.58
C ILE A 30 1.28 5.18 -27.59
N ALA A 31 1.94 5.23 -28.74
CA ALA A 31 3.29 4.67 -28.90
C ALA A 31 4.32 5.28 -27.94
N ASP A 32 4.21 6.58 -27.66
CA ASP A 32 5.06 7.31 -26.72
C ASP A 32 4.83 6.87 -25.26
N LEU A 33 3.59 6.56 -24.90
CA LEU A 33 3.23 6.03 -23.58
C LEU A 33 3.81 4.62 -23.40
N VAL A 34 3.68 3.75 -24.40
CA VAL A 34 4.27 2.40 -24.38
C VAL A 34 5.80 2.49 -24.30
N ALA A 35 6.45 3.37 -25.07
CA ALA A 35 7.89 3.59 -24.95
C ALA A 35 8.29 4.09 -23.54
N THR A 36 7.43 4.88 -22.90
CA THR A 36 7.66 5.37 -21.54
C THR A 36 7.59 4.25 -20.50
N THR A 37 6.70 3.27 -20.65
CA THR A 37 6.66 2.11 -19.74
C THR A 37 7.92 1.26 -19.87
N MET A 38 8.43 1.05 -21.09
CA MET A 38 9.68 0.31 -21.32
C MET A 38 10.89 0.99 -20.66
N ARG A 39 10.99 2.33 -20.75
CA ARG A 39 12.03 3.09 -20.03
C ARG A 39 11.94 2.94 -18.51
N CYS A 40 10.74 2.74 -17.97
CA CYS A 40 10.59 2.44 -16.53
C CYS A 40 11.12 1.05 -16.20
N CYS A 41 10.90 0.04 -17.04
CA CYS A 41 11.45 -1.30 -16.90
C CYS A 41 13.00 -1.29 -16.96
N GLU A 42 13.58 -0.58 -17.93
CA GLU A 42 15.03 -0.42 -18.06
C GLU A 42 15.67 0.18 -16.79
N ARG A 43 15.05 1.22 -16.23
CA ARG A 43 15.51 1.83 -14.97
C ARG A 43 15.45 0.88 -13.79
N ALA A 44 14.43 0.02 -13.74
CA ALA A 44 14.30 -1.00 -12.70
C ALA A 44 15.41 -2.07 -12.83
N LEU A 45 15.67 -2.54 -14.06
CA LEU A 45 16.72 -3.51 -14.36
C LEU A 45 18.12 -2.94 -14.07
N GLN A 46 18.40 -1.70 -14.48
CA GLN A 46 19.65 -1.02 -14.13
C GLN A 46 19.84 -0.99 -12.62
N ARG A 47 18.78 -0.69 -11.87
CA ARG A 47 18.86 -0.64 -10.41
C ARG A 47 19.07 -2.03 -9.79
N ALA A 48 18.44 -3.07 -10.34
CA ALA A 48 18.66 -4.45 -9.92
C ALA A 48 20.11 -4.89 -10.17
N GLN A 49 20.68 -4.50 -11.32
CA GLN A 49 22.09 -4.74 -11.63
C GLN A 49 23.03 -4.02 -10.65
N GLU A 50 22.75 -2.76 -10.32
CA GLU A 50 23.57 -1.97 -9.38
C GLU A 50 23.56 -2.53 -7.95
N ILE A 51 22.39 -2.96 -7.46
CA ILE A 51 22.23 -3.39 -6.05
C ILE A 51 22.57 -4.87 -5.88
N ALA A 52 22.13 -5.70 -6.81
CA ALA A 52 22.10 -7.16 -6.65
C ALA A 52 22.83 -7.91 -7.76
N GLY A 53 23.39 -7.21 -8.76
CA GLY A 53 24.09 -7.83 -9.87
C GLY A 53 23.18 -8.59 -10.85
N VAL A 54 21.87 -8.37 -10.79
CA VAL A 54 20.87 -9.07 -11.61
C VAL A 54 20.68 -8.36 -12.95
N ALA A 55 20.99 -9.04 -14.04
CA ALA A 55 20.79 -8.57 -15.40
C ALA A 55 19.46 -9.05 -15.98
N LEU A 56 19.05 -8.49 -17.12
CA LEU A 56 17.87 -8.95 -17.87
C LEU A 56 17.99 -10.42 -18.30
N ALA A 57 19.19 -10.88 -18.64
CA ALA A 57 19.46 -12.27 -18.99
C ALA A 57 19.23 -13.25 -17.82
N ASP A 58 19.24 -12.75 -16.58
CA ASP A 58 19.01 -13.57 -15.39
C ASP A 58 17.52 -13.74 -15.08
N VAL A 59 16.64 -12.92 -15.68
CA VAL A 59 15.21 -12.93 -15.43
C VAL A 59 14.59 -14.23 -15.93
N ASP A 60 14.02 -15.00 -15.00
CA ASP A 60 13.41 -16.30 -15.29
C ASP A 60 11.99 -16.17 -15.89
N HIS A 61 11.22 -15.19 -15.39
CA HIS A 61 9.82 -14.99 -15.79
C HIS A 61 9.48 -13.50 -15.91
N VAL A 62 8.68 -13.17 -16.92
CA VAL A 62 8.00 -11.89 -17.07
C VAL A 62 6.50 -12.11 -16.89
N ILE A 63 5.87 -11.34 -16.00
CA ILE A 63 4.44 -11.46 -15.69
C ILE A 63 3.77 -10.13 -16.02
N LEU A 64 2.68 -10.18 -16.78
CA LEU A 64 1.85 -9.04 -17.11
C LEU A 64 0.68 -8.94 -16.13
N VAL A 65 0.47 -7.74 -15.61
CA VAL A 65 -0.52 -7.44 -14.57
C VAL A 65 -1.23 -6.13 -14.91
N GLY A 66 -2.56 -6.12 -14.78
CA GLY A 66 -3.44 -4.97 -15.04
C GLY A 66 -3.99 -4.95 -16.47
N GLY A 67 -5.24 -4.51 -16.63
CA GLY A 67 -5.98 -4.59 -17.90
C GLY A 67 -5.31 -3.93 -19.10
N SER A 68 -4.52 -2.86 -18.91
CA SER A 68 -3.77 -2.22 -20.00
C SER A 68 -2.73 -3.13 -20.65
N THR A 69 -2.31 -4.21 -19.97
CA THR A 69 -1.41 -5.21 -20.54
C THR A 69 -2.07 -6.10 -21.60
N ARG A 70 -3.40 -6.03 -21.76
CA ARG A 70 -4.13 -6.70 -22.85
C ARG A 70 -3.94 -6.02 -24.22
N VAL A 71 -3.42 -4.79 -24.25
CA VAL A 71 -3.15 -4.06 -25.50
C VAL A 71 -2.02 -4.73 -26.27
N PRO A 72 -2.22 -5.18 -27.53
CA PRO A 72 -1.18 -5.95 -28.23
C PRO A 72 0.15 -5.21 -28.43
N ALA A 73 0.12 -3.90 -28.69
CA ALA A 73 1.35 -3.10 -28.73
C ALA A 73 2.19 -3.19 -27.44
N VAL A 74 1.55 -3.32 -26.27
CA VAL A 74 2.25 -3.49 -24.98
C VAL A 74 2.84 -4.89 -24.88
N VAL A 75 2.07 -5.92 -25.22
CA VAL A 75 2.52 -7.33 -25.19
C VAL A 75 3.72 -7.53 -26.12
N GLU A 76 3.65 -6.99 -27.34
CA GLU A 76 4.73 -7.12 -28.33
C GLU A 76 5.98 -6.33 -27.92
N ALA A 77 5.83 -5.14 -27.33
CA ALA A 77 6.96 -4.41 -26.76
C ALA A 77 7.65 -5.21 -25.64
N VAL A 78 6.87 -5.79 -24.72
CA VAL A 78 7.39 -6.62 -23.61
C VAL A 78 8.06 -7.90 -24.12
N LYS A 79 7.46 -8.58 -25.11
CA LYS A 79 8.07 -9.76 -25.73
C LYS A 79 9.42 -9.42 -26.35
N ARG A 80 9.46 -8.35 -27.15
CA ARG A 80 10.67 -7.91 -27.85
C ARG A 80 11.77 -7.49 -26.89
N ASP A 81 11.44 -6.66 -25.90
CA ASP A 81 12.44 -5.93 -25.12
C ASP A 81 12.78 -6.61 -23.78
N LEU A 82 11.89 -7.46 -23.23
CA LEU A 82 12.10 -8.13 -21.93
C LEU A 82 12.14 -9.66 -22.03
N CYS A 83 11.29 -10.27 -22.85
CA CYS A 83 11.24 -11.74 -22.93
C CYS A 83 12.36 -12.30 -23.82
N ALA A 84 12.51 -11.79 -25.05
CA ALA A 84 13.53 -12.26 -25.99
C ALA A 84 14.98 -12.24 -25.43
N PRO A 85 15.41 -11.22 -24.67
CA PRO A 85 16.75 -11.20 -24.05
C PRO A 85 16.84 -11.90 -22.68
N SER A 86 15.74 -12.46 -22.15
CA SER A 86 15.72 -13.15 -20.86
C SER A 86 15.50 -14.66 -21.03
N LYS A 87 15.35 -15.39 -19.92
CA LYS A 87 14.99 -16.82 -19.95
C LYS A 87 13.48 -17.03 -20.10
N SER A 88 12.68 -15.96 -20.00
CA SER A 88 11.23 -16.01 -20.13
C SER A 88 10.84 -16.15 -21.61
N GLN A 89 10.47 -17.35 -22.05
CA GLN A 89 10.09 -17.61 -23.44
C GLN A 89 8.92 -16.74 -23.94
N ALA A 90 7.98 -16.43 -23.04
CA ALA A 90 6.85 -15.55 -23.28
C ALA A 90 6.42 -14.91 -21.95
N PRO A 91 5.71 -13.76 -21.98
CA PRO A 91 5.16 -13.18 -20.77
C PRO A 91 3.93 -13.99 -20.30
N LEU A 92 3.87 -14.27 -19.00
CA LEU A 92 2.72 -14.86 -18.33
C LEU A 92 1.59 -13.83 -18.22
N GLN A 93 0.38 -14.21 -18.64
CA GLN A 93 -0.78 -13.31 -18.82
C GLN A 93 -2.07 -13.89 -18.22
N GLU A 94 -1.96 -14.86 -17.32
CA GLU A 94 -3.12 -15.45 -16.67
C GLU A 94 -3.77 -14.43 -15.74
N GLU A 95 -5.07 -14.24 -15.87
CA GLU A 95 -5.88 -13.47 -14.92
C GLU A 95 -5.29 -12.08 -14.58
N VAL A 96 -4.81 -11.36 -15.61
CA VAL A 96 -4.12 -10.05 -15.42
C VAL A 96 -4.94 -9.02 -14.64
N ASP A 97 -6.27 -9.15 -14.64
CA ASP A 97 -7.18 -8.26 -13.94
C ASP A 97 -7.38 -8.64 -12.46
N THR A 98 -7.22 -9.91 -12.10
CA THR A 98 -7.57 -10.45 -10.77
C THR A 98 -6.37 -10.96 -9.98
N CYS A 99 -5.22 -11.22 -10.62
CA CYS A 99 -4.03 -11.81 -10.00
C CYS A 99 -3.51 -11.00 -8.79
N VAL A 100 -3.63 -9.67 -8.80
CA VAL A 100 -3.29 -8.82 -7.64
C VAL A 100 -4.21 -9.08 -6.46
N ALA A 101 -5.53 -9.13 -6.71
CA ALA A 101 -6.52 -9.41 -5.68
C ALA A 101 -6.37 -10.83 -5.13
N LEU A 102 -6.12 -11.81 -6.01
CA LEU A 102 -5.83 -13.18 -5.63
C LEU A 102 -4.58 -13.27 -4.76
N GLY A 103 -3.48 -12.63 -5.16
CA GLY A 103 -2.26 -12.58 -4.37
C GLY A 103 -2.46 -11.92 -3.01
N ALA A 104 -3.24 -10.83 -2.95
CA ALA A 104 -3.61 -10.17 -1.70
C ALA A 104 -4.47 -11.07 -0.80
N ALA A 105 -5.42 -11.81 -1.36
CA ALA A 105 -6.25 -12.76 -0.62
C ALA A 105 -5.42 -13.92 -0.05
N VAL A 106 -4.50 -14.48 -0.83
CA VAL A 106 -3.54 -15.49 -0.36
C VAL A 106 -2.67 -14.92 0.76
N HIS A 107 -2.17 -13.69 0.62
CA HIS A 107 -1.36 -13.04 1.65
C HIS A 107 -2.17 -12.76 2.94
N ALA A 108 -3.40 -12.27 2.81
CA ALA A 108 -4.30 -12.05 3.94
C ALA A 108 -4.62 -13.36 4.66
N ALA A 109 -4.89 -14.44 3.93
CA ALA A 109 -5.10 -15.77 4.50
C ALA A 109 -3.87 -16.29 5.25
N GLN A 110 -2.65 -15.97 4.78
CA GLN A 110 -1.42 -16.31 5.49
C GLN A 110 -1.22 -15.51 6.79
N LEU A 111 -1.61 -14.22 6.80
CA LEU A 111 -1.41 -13.32 7.95
C LEU A 111 -2.49 -13.46 9.02
N GLY A 112 -3.75 -13.47 8.61
CA GLY A 112 -4.93 -13.42 9.49
C GLY A 112 -5.72 -14.73 9.54
N GLY A 113 -5.35 -15.73 8.75
CA GLY A 113 -6.16 -16.93 8.56
C GLY A 113 -7.22 -16.77 7.46
N LEU A 114 -7.81 -17.88 7.02
CA LEU A 114 -8.89 -17.89 6.03
C LEU A 114 -10.25 -17.86 6.73
N ARG A 115 -11.01 -16.78 6.58
CA ARG A 115 -12.40 -16.70 7.06
C ARG A 115 -13.36 -17.19 5.99
N LEU A 116 -14.08 -18.27 6.29
CA LEU A 116 -15.09 -18.89 5.45
C LEU A 116 -16.50 -18.45 5.87
N GLY A 117 -17.40 -18.34 4.90
CA GLY A 117 -18.82 -18.08 5.13
C GLY A 117 -19.22 -16.60 5.33
N SER A 118 -20.48 -16.36 5.69
CA SER A 118 -21.08 -15.01 5.80
C SER A 118 -22.20 -15.01 6.84
N THR A 119 -22.40 -13.88 7.53
CA THR A 119 -23.40 -13.68 8.60
C THR A 119 -24.85 -13.48 8.09
N ASN A 120 -25.20 -14.02 6.92
CA ASN A 120 -26.58 -13.92 6.42
C ASN A 120 -27.47 -14.95 7.15
N ALA A 121 -28.80 -14.87 7.02
CA ALA A 121 -29.79 -15.52 7.90
C ALA A 121 -29.66 -17.04 8.17
N GLU A 122 -28.85 -17.79 7.42
CA GLU A 122 -28.58 -19.23 7.63
C GLU A 122 -27.06 -19.55 7.63
N GLY A 123 -26.19 -18.53 7.64
CA GLY A 123 -24.78 -18.69 7.32
C GLY A 123 -23.89 -18.93 8.53
N ALA A 124 -22.99 -19.89 8.42
CA ALA A 124 -21.90 -20.09 9.35
C ALA A 124 -20.71 -19.17 9.02
N VAL A 125 -19.92 -18.83 10.03
CA VAL A 125 -18.64 -18.14 9.87
C VAL A 125 -17.56 -18.92 10.61
N VAL A 126 -16.52 -19.32 9.88
CA VAL A 126 -15.40 -20.08 10.46
C VAL A 126 -14.08 -19.46 10.02
N SER A 127 -13.20 -19.16 10.99
CA SER A 127 -11.85 -18.67 10.75
C SER A 127 -10.83 -19.78 10.87
N LEU A 128 -10.09 -20.07 9.80
CA LEU A 128 -8.97 -21.00 9.76
C LEU A 128 -7.68 -20.25 10.10
N LEU A 129 -7.14 -20.44 11.29
CA LEU A 129 -6.07 -19.66 11.89
C LEU A 129 -4.65 -20.21 11.63
N SER A 130 -4.54 -21.29 10.85
CA SER A 130 -3.27 -21.91 10.48
C SER A 130 -3.14 -22.05 8.97
N PRO A 131 -1.91 -22.16 8.42
CA PRO A 131 -1.69 -22.42 7.01
C PRO A 131 -2.45 -23.66 6.53
N LEU A 132 -3.01 -23.59 5.32
CA LEU A 132 -3.72 -24.67 4.65
C LEU A 132 -2.79 -25.56 3.81
N VAL A 133 -1.48 -25.51 4.09
CA VAL A 133 -0.44 -26.25 3.37
C VAL A 133 0.49 -27.00 4.32
N ALA A 134 0.82 -28.24 3.99
CA ALA A 134 1.83 -29.02 4.70
C ALA A 134 2.68 -29.88 3.75
N LYS A 135 3.94 -30.12 4.13
CA LYS A 135 4.82 -31.08 3.43
C LYS A 135 4.52 -32.54 3.80
N LYS A 136 3.94 -32.75 4.98
CA LYS A 136 3.67 -34.08 5.55
C LYS A 136 2.31 -34.56 5.06
N ALA A 137 2.06 -35.87 5.19
CA ALA A 137 0.75 -36.49 4.92
C ALA A 137 -0.34 -36.08 5.93
N GLU A 138 -0.04 -35.18 6.88
CA GLU A 138 -0.99 -34.64 7.84
C GLU A 138 -0.82 -33.13 7.95
N LEU A 139 -1.95 -32.43 8.04
CA LEU A 139 -2.06 -31.00 8.26
C LEU A 139 -2.68 -30.72 9.63
N LYS A 140 -2.00 -29.92 10.45
CA LYS A 140 -2.54 -29.43 11.72
C LYS A 140 -3.33 -28.15 11.46
N LEU A 141 -4.65 -28.26 11.41
CA LEU A 141 -5.55 -27.14 11.23
C LEU A 141 -5.94 -26.56 12.59
N THR A 142 -5.73 -25.26 12.79
CA THR A 142 -6.35 -24.51 13.89
C THR A 142 -7.49 -23.69 13.31
N LEU A 143 -8.68 -23.77 13.89
CA LEU A 143 -9.84 -23.02 13.43
C LEU A 143 -10.68 -22.49 14.60
N GLU A 144 -11.57 -21.56 14.33
CA GLU A 144 -12.55 -21.02 15.27
C GLU A 144 -13.89 -20.85 14.56
N VAL A 145 -14.94 -21.45 15.09
CA VAL A 145 -16.31 -21.21 14.65
C VAL A 145 -16.78 -19.93 15.32
N GLU A 146 -16.91 -18.86 14.54
CA GLU A 146 -17.33 -17.53 15.02
C GLU A 146 -18.85 -17.44 15.12
N ASP A 147 -19.54 -17.99 14.12
CA ASP A 147 -21.00 -17.98 13.99
C ASP A 147 -21.46 -19.29 13.36
N ALA A 148 -22.63 -19.80 13.75
CA ALA A 148 -23.15 -21.06 13.27
C ALA A 148 -24.66 -21.16 13.47
N PRO A 149 -25.36 -21.98 12.66
CA PRO A 149 -26.78 -22.28 12.89
C PRO A 149 -27.05 -22.82 14.30
N GLU A 150 -28.22 -22.47 14.84
CA GLU A 150 -28.66 -22.92 16.16
C GLU A 150 -28.67 -24.45 16.25
N GLY A 151 -28.16 -24.98 17.35
CA GLY A 151 -28.09 -26.42 17.57
C GLY A 151 -26.83 -27.09 16.99
N THR A 152 -25.86 -26.34 16.46
CA THR A 152 -24.55 -26.88 16.09
C THR A 152 -23.83 -27.48 17.32
N ARG A 153 -23.31 -28.70 17.15
CA ARG A 153 -22.65 -29.53 18.18
C ARG A 153 -21.28 -30.04 17.77
N SER A 154 -20.98 -30.14 16.48
CA SER A 154 -19.64 -30.51 16.02
C SER A 154 -19.28 -29.82 14.71
N VAL A 155 -17.98 -29.77 14.45
CA VAL A 155 -17.38 -29.39 13.17
C VAL A 155 -16.65 -30.58 12.59
N CYS A 156 -16.90 -30.87 11.32
CA CYS A 156 -16.25 -31.93 10.56
C CYS A 156 -15.56 -31.33 9.34
N ILE A 157 -14.37 -31.80 9.01
CA ILE A 157 -13.75 -31.60 7.69
C ILE A 157 -13.95 -32.88 6.91
N ALA A 158 -14.56 -32.79 5.74
CA ALA A 158 -14.86 -33.92 4.87
C ALA A 158 -14.37 -33.68 3.44
N ASP A 159 -14.18 -34.75 2.68
CA ASP A 159 -14.00 -34.70 1.23
C ASP A 159 -15.04 -35.60 0.53
N SER A 160 -14.82 -35.92 -0.74
CA SER A 160 -15.73 -36.80 -1.50
C SER A 160 -15.80 -38.24 -0.98
N GLU A 161 -14.83 -38.68 -0.18
CA GLU A 161 -14.75 -40.05 0.36
C GLU A 161 -15.32 -40.14 1.78
N GLY A 162 -15.41 -39.01 2.51
CA GLY A 162 -16.10 -38.92 3.79
C GLY A 162 -15.42 -37.96 4.78
N GLY A 163 -15.75 -38.12 6.07
CA GLY A 163 -15.19 -37.32 7.15
C GLY A 163 -13.71 -37.62 7.41
N LEU A 164 -12.87 -36.58 7.34
CA LEU A 164 -11.43 -36.64 7.54
C LEU A 164 -11.02 -36.32 8.98
N ALA A 165 -11.71 -35.38 9.62
CA ALA A 165 -11.46 -35.00 11.02
C ALA A 165 -12.69 -34.32 11.62
N GLU A 166 -13.03 -34.64 12.87
CA GLU A 166 -14.17 -34.06 13.58
C GLU A 166 -13.77 -33.55 14.96
N HIS A 167 -14.45 -32.50 15.44
CA HIS A 167 -14.34 -32.01 16.80
C HIS A 167 -15.69 -31.52 17.32
N GLU A 168 -16.05 -31.93 18.54
CA GLU A 168 -17.25 -31.42 19.22
C GLU A 168 -17.07 -29.96 19.66
N ILE A 169 -18.14 -29.18 19.60
CA ILE A 169 -18.17 -27.80 20.08
C ILE A 169 -19.27 -27.65 21.13
N THR A 170 -18.94 -26.96 22.21
CA THR A 170 -19.85 -26.74 23.35
C THR A 170 -20.47 -25.35 23.34
N SER A 171 -19.92 -24.43 22.55
CA SER A 171 -20.38 -23.05 22.43
C SER A 171 -19.99 -22.47 21.07
N VAL A 172 -20.70 -21.42 20.67
CA VAL A 172 -20.35 -20.56 19.54
C VAL A 172 -20.34 -19.11 20.08
N PRO A 173 -19.23 -18.36 20.00
CA PRO A 173 -17.94 -18.75 19.40
C PRO A 173 -17.29 -19.96 20.08
N SER A 174 -16.63 -20.82 19.30
CA SER A 174 -16.05 -22.08 19.79
C SER A 174 -14.71 -21.91 20.50
N GLY A 175 -14.08 -20.74 20.36
CA GLY A 175 -12.65 -20.59 20.60
C GLY A 175 -11.82 -21.45 19.63
N LYS A 176 -10.51 -21.58 19.91
CA LYS A 176 -9.57 -22.26 19.01
C LYS A 176 -9.68 -23.77 19.12
N LEU A 177 -10.14 -24.39 18.04
CA LEU A 177 -10.17 -25.83 17.83
C LEU A 177 -8.92 -26.28 17.06
N ARG A 178 -8.46 -27.50 17.31
CA ARG A 178 -7.31 -28.09 16.62
C ARG A 178 -7.70 -29.44 16.03
N LEU A 179 -7.58 -29.56 14.72
CA LEU A 179 -7.83 -30.76 13.95
C LEU A 179 -6.52 -31.23 13.31
N THR A 180 -6.36 -32.55 13.17
CA THR A 180 -5.29 -33.14 12.36
C THR A 180 -5.96 -33.80 11.18
N ILE A 181 -5.67 -33.32 9.97
CA ILE A 181 -6.35 -33.72 8.74
C ILE A 181 -5.36 -34.51 7.88
N PRO A 182 -5.67 -35.74 7.45
CA PRO A 182 -4.86 -36.44 6.47
C PRO A 182 -4.87 -35.71 5.11
N LEU A 183 -3.70 -35.61 4.48
CA LEU A 183 -3.55 -35.05 3.13
C LEU A 183 -3.27 -36.16 2.12
N GLY A 184 -3.98 -36.13 0.99
CA GLY A 184 -3.73 -36.98 -0.17
C GLY A 184 -2.37 -36.69 -0.84
N ASP A 185 -2.02 -37.47 -1.86
CA ASP A 185 -0.76 -37.30 -2.61
C ASP A 185 -0.83 -36.20 -3.70
N GLU A 186 -2.03 -35.75 -4.04
CA GLU A 186 -2.27 -34.64 -4.97
C GLU A 186 -1.85 -33.28 -4.35
N PRO A 187 -1.41 -32.32 -5.19
CA PRO A 187 -0.96 -31.01 -4.70
C PRO A 187 -2.09 -30.17 -4.11
N GLU A 188 -3.32 -30.39 -4.55
CA GLU A 188 -4.56 -29.75 -4.06
C GLU A 188 -5.56 -30.85 -3.69
N GLN A 189 -6.10 -30.78 -2.48
CA GLN A 189 -7.20 -31.62 -2.00
C GLN A 189 -8.38 -30.72 -1.67
N ARG A 190 -9.49 -30.89 -2.40
CA ARG A 190 -10.73 -30.16 -2.14
C ARG A 190 -11.46 -30.81 -0.98
N VAL A 191 -11.85 -29.99 -0.02
CA VAL A 191 -12.53 -30.40 1.20
C VAL A 191 -13.69 -29.45 1.49
N GLN A 192 -14.55 -29.85 2.42
CA GLN A 192 -15.60 -29.01 2.95
C GLN A 192 -15.58 -29.06 4.47
N LEU A 193 -15.86 -27.92 5.08
CA LEU A 193 -16.13 -27.82 6.50
C LEU A 193 -17.64 -27.92 6.69
N GLU A 194 -18.06 -28.87 7.52
CA GLU A 194 -19.45 -29.18 7.82
C GLU A 194 -19.72 -28.89 9.29
N LEU A 195 -20.84 -28.21 9.56
CA LEU A 195 -21.33 -28.00 10.93
C LEU A 195 -22.54 -28.89 11.18
N TRP A 196 -22.51 -29.65 12.28
CA TRP A 196 -23.50 -30.70 12.54
C TRP A 196 -24.25 -30.45 13.84
N GLY A 197 -25.58 -30.65 13.83
CA GLY A 197 -26.44 -30.56 15.02
C GLY A 197 -26.95 -31.90 15.57
N GLY A 198 -26.59 -33.02 14.93
CA GLY A 198 -27.04 -34.38 15.26
C GLY A 198 -28.17 -34.93 14.38
N GLY A 199 -28.56 -34.19 13.32
CA GLY A 199 -29.46 -34.66 12.26
C GLY A 199 -28.73 -35.48 11.19
N ALA A 200 -29.47 -35.91 10.15
CA ALA A 200 -28.92 -36.68 9.04
C ALA A 200 -28.09 -35.84 8.05
N ASP A 201 -28.30 -34.52 8.04
CA ASP A 201 -27.65 -33.57 7.13
C ASP A 201 -26.88 -32.49 7.92
N PRO A 202 -25.77 -31.96 7.37
CA PRO A 202 -25.06 -30.84 7.97
C PRO A 202 -25.90 -29.57 7.94
N LEU A 203 -25.82 -28.78 9.01
CA LEU A 203 -26.49 -27.50 9.16
C LEU A 203 -25.85 -26.40 8.29
N ALA A 204 -24.55 -26.50 8.02
CA ALA A 204 -23.84 -25.62 7.10
C ALA A 204 -22.65 -26.34 6.46
N ILE A 205 -22.36 -26.01 5.20
CA ILE A 205 -21.23 -26.55 4.43
C ILE A 205 -20.43 -25.39 3.84
N LEU A 206 -19.13 -25.35 4.12
CA LEU A 206 -18.21 -24.31 3.65
C LEU A 206 -17.05 -24.96 2.86
N PRO A 207 -17.05 -24.90 1.53
CA PRO A 207 -16.00 -25.52 0.72
C PRO A 207 -14.68 -24.74 0.79
N PHE A 208 -13.56 -25.46 0.83
CA PHE A 208 -12.22 -24.90 0.73
C PHE A 208 -11.21 -25.94 0.21
N ALA A 209 -9.93 -25.57 0.12
CA ALA A 209 -8.88 -26.47 -0.35
C ALA A 209 -7.71 -26.53 0.62
N LEU A 210 -7.14 -27.73 0.73
CA LEU A 210 -5.88 -28.02 1.42
C LEU A 210 -4.82 -28.32 0.39
N TYR A 211 -3.56 -28.02 0.72
CA TYR A 211 -2.46 -28.14 -0.22
C TYR A 211 -1.33 -29.01 0.35
N ARG A 212 -0.79 -29.89 -0.50
CA ARG A 212 0.43 -30.64 -0.18
C ARG A 212 1.61 -30.05 -0.93
N GLY A 213 2.62 -29.62 -0.19
CA GLY A 213 3.79 -29.01 -0.79
C GLY A 213 4.62 -28.22 0.20
N ASP A 214 5.60 -27.50 -0.34
CA ASP A 214 6.36 -26.56 0.46
C ASP A 214 5.43 -25.47 0.97
N VAL A 215 5.31 -25.37 2.30
CA VAL A 215 4.95 -24.12 2.96
C VAL A 215 6.01 -23.14 2.49
N ARG A 216 5.78 -22.42 1.38
CA ARG A 216 6.81 -21.50 0.90
C ARG A 216 7.15 -20.60 2.07
N PRO A 217 8.46 -20.43 2.36
CA PRO A 217 8.88 -19.83 3.61
C PRO A 217 8.22 -18.47 3.76
N ARG A 218 7.84 -18.11 4.99
CA ARG A 218 7.92 -16.71 5.42
C ARG A 218 9.13 -16.11 4.72
N ALA A 219 8.92 -15.00 4.01
CA ALA A 219 9.97 -14.23 3.37
C ALA A 219 11.27 -14.40 4.18
N SER A 220 12.26 -15.08 3.59
CA SER A 220 13.57 -15.19 4.22
C SER A 220 14.02 -13.78 4.62
N SER A 221 14.84 -13.63 5.65
CA SER A 221 15.37 -12.32 6.06
C SER A 221 16.10 -11.57 4.93
N LEU A 222 16.45 -12.24 3.82
CA LEU A 222 16.99 -11.69 2.58
C LEU A 222 15.94 -11.14 1.59
N SER A 223 14.66 -11.43 1.80
CA SER A 223 13.56 -11.14 0.88
C SER A 223 12.48 -10.26 1.52
N LYS A 224 12.86 -9.20 2.24
CA LYS A 224 11.90 -8.15 2.66
C LYS A 224 11.23 -7.61 1.38
N PRO A 225 9.98 -8.00 1.04
CA PRO A 225 9.41 -7.63 -0.26
C PRO A 225 9.07 -6.14 -0.29
N SER A 226 8.77 -5.59 0.89
CA SER A 226 8.42 -4.19 1.08
C SER A 226 9.70 -3.37 1.17
N VAL A 227 9.88 -2.48 0.20
CA VAL A 227 10.96 -1.48 0.18
C VAL A 227 10.37 -0.08 0.08
N VAL A 228 11.10 0.91 0.58
CA VAL A 228 10.75 2.32 0.39
C VAL A 228 10.90 2.69 -1.09
N ALA A 229 9.80 3.09 -1.75
CA ALA A 229 9.82 3.35 -3.20
C ALA A 229 10.58 4.64 -3.61
N LYS A 230 10.61 5.65 -2.73
CA LYS A 230 11.21 6.98 -2.97
C LYS A 230 11.95 7.43 -1.72
N ASP A 231 13.07 8.13 -1.89
CA ASP A 231 13.84 8.67 -0.78
C ASP A 231 12.95 9.46 0.18
N ILE A 232 13.04 9.14 1.47
CA ILE A 232 12.52 9.99 2.53
C ILE A 232 13.67 10.89 2.97
N ALA A 233 13.46 12.20 2.89
CA ALA A 233 14.47 13.21 3.15
C ALA A 233 13.95 14.27 4.10
N ILE A 234 14.86 15.10 4.61
CA ILE A 234 14.55 16.30 5.37
C ILE A 234 15.24 17.50 4.72
N GLU A 235 14.58 18.66 4.77
CA GLU A 235 15.21 19.93 4.43
C GLU A 235 16.12 20.39 5.58
N VAL A 236 17.38 20.68 5.27
CA VAL A 236 18.36 21.20 6.23
C VAL A 236 18.99 22.48 5.71
N LEU A 237 19.48 23.31 6.63
CA LEU A 237 20.27 24.48 6.30
C LEU A 237 21.76 24.15 6.43
N LYS A 238 22.51 24.32 5.34
CA LYS A 238 23.96 24.16 5.33
C LYS A 238 24.59 25.39 4.67
N ALA A 239 25.48 26.08 5.39
CA ALA A 239 26.13 27.32 4.94
C ALA A 239 25.13 28.35 4.37
N GLY A 240 23.97 28.51 5.03
CA GLY A 240 22.92 29.44 4.61
C GLY A 240 22.02 28.95 3.47
N ARG A 241 22.33 27.83 2.80
CA ARG A 241 21.53 27.26 1.70
C ARG A 241 20.66 26.11 2.20
N ARG A 242 19.46 25.99 1.64
CA ARG A 242 18.56 24.85 1.86
C ARG A 242 19.08 23.67 1.04
N GLU A 243 19.36 22.56 1.71
CA GLU A 243 19.78 21.30 1.11
C GLU A 243 18.84 20.19 1.55
N ARG A 244 18.73 19.12 0.75
CA ARG A 244 17.97 17.94 1.12
C ARG A 244 18.92 16.86 1.62
N ARG A 245 18.68 16.35 2.82
CA ARG A 245 19.40 15.21 3.37
C ARG A 245 18.50 13.99 3.35
N VAL A 246 18.92 12.93 2.65
CA VAL A 246 18.21 11.65 2.64
C VAL A 246 18.32 11.00 4.02
N LEU A 247 17.18 10.67 4.61
CA LEU A 247 17.06 9.96 5.89
C LEU A 247 16.93 8.46 5.66
N VAL A 248 16.11 8.06 4.69
CA VAL A 248 15.89 6.67 4.27
C VAL A 248 15.94 6.63 2.75
N ALA A 249 16.89 5.88 2.19
CA ALA A 249 17.06 5.78 0.75
C ALA A 249 15.98 4.89 0.12
N ARG A 250 15.59 5.18 -1.11
CA ARG A 250 14.75 4.28 -1.92
C ARG A 250 15.42 2.90 -2.04
N GLY A 251 14.61 1.84 -2.00
CA GLY A 251 15.06 0.45 -1.97
C GLY A 251 15.42 -0.05 -0.58
N THR A 252 15.38 0.79 0.46
CA THR A 252 15.57 0.33 1.85
C THR A 252 14.44 -0.63 2.23
N GLY A 253 14.80 -1.84 2.66
CA GLY A 253 13.83 -2.87 3.06
C GLY A 253 13.16 -2.55 4.39
N LEU A 254 11.87 -2.88 4.49
CA LEU A 254 11.02 -2.63 5.65
C LEU A 254 10.90 -3.86 6.56
N PRO A 255 10.66 -3.69 7.87
CA PRO A 255 10.58 -2.41 8.57
C PRO A 255 11.96 -1.77 8.70
N VAL A 256 11.99 -0.44 8.85
CA VAL A 256 13.22 0.34 9.04
C VAL A 256 13.02 1.36 10.13
N LYS A 257 14.08 1.59 10.92
CA LYS A 257 14.17 2.64 11.92
C LYS A 257 15.53 3.32 11.79
N VAL A 258 15.55 4.64 11.70
CA VAL A 258 16.79 5.43 11.57
C VAL A 258 16.78 6.61 12.52
N ASP A 259 17.93 6.87 13.12
CA ASP A 259 18.16 7.99 14.03
C ASP A 259 19.11 8.99 13.37
N HIS A 260 18.74 10.26 13.38
CA HIS A 260 19.54 11.34 12.80
C HIS A 260 19.66 12.49 13.79
N ARG A 261 20.89 12.99 13.97
CA ARG A 261 21.16 14.19 14.76
C ARG A 261 21.43 15.38 13.86
N PHE A 262 20.76 16.47 14.17
CA PHE A 262 20.91 17.80 13.57
C PHE A 262 21.17 18.82 14.69
N TYR A 263 21.28 20.09 14.30
CA TYR A 263 21.55 21.19 15.22
C TYR A 263 20.74 22.41 14.82
N THR A 264 20.29 23.21 15.80
CA THR A 264 19.58 24.46 15.55
C THR A 264 20.46 25.42 14.74
N ALA A 265 19.90 26.02 13.70
CA ALA A 265 20.61 26.96 12.83
C ALA A 265 20.46 28.42 13.28
N ASP A 266 19.46 28.69 14.12
CA ASP A 266 19.14 30.00 14.66
C ASP A 266 18.39 29.87 16.00
N GLN A 267 17.84 30.98 16.48
CA GLN A 267 17.09 31.07 17.74
C GLN A 267 15.61 31.37 17.51
N SER A 268 14.98 30.88 16.43
CA SER A 268 13.65 31.32 15.96
C SER A 268 12.44 30.87 16.80
N GLY A 269 12.62 30.40 18.04
CA GLY A 269 11.53 29.96 18.92
C GLY A 269 10.86 28.64 18.54
N ALA A 270 11.17 28.10 17.37
CA ALA A 270 10.75 26.78 16.93
C ALA A 270 11.80 26.15 16.02
N VAL A 271 11.82 24.82 16.00
CA VAL A 271 12.54 24.01 15.02
C VAL A 271 11.54 23.42 14.03
N VAL A 272 11.71 23.76 12.75
CA VAL A 272 10.87 23.29 11.66
C VAL A 272 11.56 22.12 10.95
N LEU A 273 10.99 20.92 11.06
CA LEU A 273 11.50 19.71 10.40
C LEU A 273 10.56 19.33 9.27
N ARG A 274 10.93 19.73 8.05
CA ARG A 274 10.14 19.45 6.83
C ARG A 274 10.61 18.15 6.19
N LEU A 275 9.83 17.10 6.38
CA LEU A 275 10.03 15.79 5.76
C LEU A 275 9.50 15.79 4.33
N LEU A 276 10.26 15.20 3.43
CA LEU A 276 9.95 15.10 2.01
C LEU A 276 10.01 13.65 1.54
N GLN A 277 9.13 13.30 0.61
CA GLN A 277 9.30 12.12 -0.23
C GLN A 277 9.76 12.59 -1.62
N ASN A 278 11.00 12.27 -1.97
CA ASN A 278 11.71 12.82 -3.12
C ASN A 278 11.79 14.37 -3.09
N ARG A 279 10.86 15.06 -3.75
CA ARG A 279 10.78 16.54 -3.80
C ARG A 279 9.53 17.10 -3.13
N LEU A 280 8.58 16.25 -2.78
CA LEU A 280 7.28 16.66 -2.26
C LEU A 280 7.31 16.62 -0.73
N PRO A 281 6.94 17.72 -0.04
CA PRO A 281 6.73 17.69 1.40
C PRO A 281 5.63 16.68 1.76
N ILE A 282 5.90 15.84 2.76
CA ILE A 282 4.93 14.85 3.27
C ILE A 282 4.49 15.16 4.71
N LYS A 283 5.34 15.84 5.49
CA LYS A 283 5.01 16.30 6.84
C LYS A 283 5.93 17.43 7.23
N THR A 284 5.41 18.39 7.98
CA THR A 284 6.21 19.38 8.69
C THR A 284 5.96 19.21 10.17
N LEU A 285 7.03 18.99 10.92
CA LEU A 285 7.00 18.98 12.39
C LEU A 285 7.49 20.33 12.86
N VAL A 286 6.74 20.98 13.74
CA VAL A 286 7.13 22.25 14.34
C VAL A 286 7.26 22.00 15.84
N VAL A 287 8.50 22.02 16.33
CA VAL A 287 8.81 21.84 17.76
C VAL A 287 9.14 23.20 18.32
N SER A 288 8.26 23.77 19.15
CA SER A 288 8.57 25.01 19.86
C SER A 288 9.80 24.80 20.76
N VAL A 289 10.63 25.82 20.93
CA VAL A 289 11.80 25.78 21.82
C VAL A 289 11.79 26.98 22.75
N PRO A 290 12.27 26.85 23.99
CA PRO A 290 12.29 27.95 24.94
C PRO A 290 13.11 29.14 24.42
N GLU A 291 12.69 30.35 24.81
CA GLU A 291 13.47 31.57 24.60
C GLU A 291 14.85 31.42 25.27
N GLY A 292 15.92 31.73 24.53
CA GLY A 292 17.30 31.52 24.98
C GLY A 292 17.95 30.20 24.55
N THR A 293 17.26 29.34 23.78
CA THR A 293 17.89 28.15 23.18
C THR A 293 19.10 28.56 22.33
N GLU A 294 20.28 27.99 22.60
CA GLU A 294 21.51 28.33 21.88
C GLU A 294 21.50 27.77 20.44
N VAL A 295 22.12 28.52 19.52
CA VAL A 295 22.43 28.00 18.17
C VAL A 295 23.39 26.82 18.32
N GLY A 296 23.14 25.72 17.61
CA GLY A 296 23.91 24.50 17.79
C GLY A 296 23.33 23.55 18.84
N THR A 297 22.14 23.84 19.39
CA THR A 297 21.42 22.90 20.26
C THR A 297 21.08 21.62 19.46
N PRO A 298 21.34 20.42 20.00
CA PRO A 298 21.03 19.17 19.32
C PRO A 298 19.54 18.99 19.03
N VAL A 299 19.25 18.50 17.83
CA VAL A 299 17.92 18.11 17.36
C VAL A 299 17.99 16.65 16.96
N ASP A 300 17.42 15.77 17.78
CA ASP A 300 17.38 14.33 17.53
C ASP A 300 16.08 14.00 16.79
N LEU A 301 16.19 13.34 15.64
CA LEU A 301 15.07 12.89 14.82
C LEU A 301 15.16 11.38 14.61
N GLU A 302 14.20 10.66 15.18
CA GLU A 302 13.96 9.24 14.91
C GLU A 302 12.86 9.13 13.86
N LEU A 303 13.09 8.33 12.82
CA LEU A 303 12.11 8.02 11.79
C LEU A 303 11.95 6.50 11.70
N SER A 304 10.73 6.00 11.83
CA SER A 304 10.40 4.58 11.66
C SER A 304 9.36 4.37 10.58
N CYS A 305 9.53 3.33 9.78
CA CYS A 305 8.56 2.89 8.78
C CYS A 305 8.32 1.38 8.98
N ASP A 306 7.07 0.99 9.20
CA ASP A 306 6.70 -0.41 9.37
C ASP A 306 6.55 -1.16 8.02
N GLU A 307 6.24 -2.45 8.08
CA GLU A 307 6.03 -3.30 6.88
C GLU A 307 4.81 -2.88 6.05
N SER A 308 3.88 -2.13 6.64
CA SER A 308 2.67 -1.58 6.02
C SER A 308 2.86 -0.15 5.50
N MET A 309 4.11 0.34 5.42
CA MET A 309 4.46 1.71 5.00
C MET A 309 3.89 2.81 5.92
N ARG A 310 3.55 2.50 7.18
CA ARG A 310 3.20 3.53 8.17
C ARG A 310 4.48 4.16 8.67
N LEU A 311 4.59 5.46 8.44
CA LEU A 311 5.76 6.25 8.76
C LEU A 311 5.49 7.09 10.01
N GLU A 312 6.37 7.02 10.99
CA GLU A 312 6.33 7.82 12.22
C GLU A 312 7.63 8.59 12.38
N ALA A 313 7.53 9.81 12.90
CA ALA A 313 8.68 10.62 13.27
C ALA A 313 8.57 11.08 14.72
N LYS A 314 9.68 10.99 15.44
CA LYS A 314 9.88 11.57 16.78
C LYS A 314 11.01 12.56 16.72
N ALA A 315 10.74 13.79 17.12
CA ALA A 315 11.72 14.85 17.20
C ALA A 315 11.90 15.29 18.64
N LYS A 316 13.15 15.42 19.09
CA LYS A 316 13.50 15.90 20.42
C LYS A 316 14.49 17.05 20.33
N VAL A 317 14.14 18.19 20.94
CA VAL A 317 14.95 19.41 20.96
C VAL A 317 14.82 20.09 22.31
N ALA A 318 15.94 20.46 22.94
CA ALA A 318 15.94 21.23 24.20
C ALA A 318 15.02 20.66 25.30
N GLY A 319 14.90 19.32 25.37
CA GLY A 319 14.02 18.64 26.33
C GLY A 319 12.54 18.57 25.93
N GLN A 320 12.13 19.26 24.86
CA GLN A 320 10.80 19.11 24.25
C GLN A 320 10.80 17.93 23.28
N GLU A 321 9.68 17.23 23.19
CA GLU A 321 9.48 16.10 22.28
C GLU A 321 8.18 16.30 21.51
N LEU A 322 8.23 15.96 20.22
CA LEU A 322 7.06 15.88 19.36
C LEU A 322 7.09 14.52 18.65
N TRP A 323 5.97 13.80 18.72
CA TRP A 323 5.73 12.63 17.90
C TRP A 323 4.63 12.94 16.89
N ALA A 324 4.79 12.46 15.67
CA ALA A 324 3.71 12.48 14.70
C ALA A 324 3.77 11.27 13.77
N GLN A 325 2.58 10.74 13.48
CA GLN A 325 2.36 9.87 12.34
C GLN A 325 2.34 10.71 11.04
N ILE A 326 3.03 10.22 10.03
CA ILE A 326 3.14 10.84 8.71
C ILE A 326 2.12 10.17 7.81
N GLU A 327 0.97 10.82 7.73
CA GLU A 327 -0.13 10.44 6.85
C GLU A 327 -0.21 11.43 5.69
N ALA A 328 -0.86 11.02 4.60
CA ALA A 328 -1.22 11.95 3.56
C ALA A 328 -2.03 13.10 4.18
N ALA A 329 -1.64 14.35 3.92
CA ALA A 329 -2.40 15.48 4.37
C ALA A 329 -3.84 15.35 3.84
N LYS A 330 -4.83 15.35 4.73
CA LYS A 330 -6.22 15.50 4.33
C LYS A 330 -6.35 16.89 3.71
N LEU A 331 -6.59 16.92 2.41
CA LEU A 331 -6.94 18.16 1.72
C LEU A 331 -8.38 18.50 2.10
N GLU A 332 -8.56 19.09 3.27
CA GLU A 332 -9.85 19.66 3.67
C GLU A 332 -9.93 21.04 3.02
N ALA A 333 -10.70 21.13 1.94
CA ALA A 333 -11.05 22.43 1.38
C ALA A 333 -11.89 23.19 2.41
N PRO A 334 -11.65 24.49 2.63
CA PRO A 334 -12.48 25.28 3.53
C PRO A 334 -13.93 25.25 3.06
N GLU A 335 -14.84 24.84 3.93
CA GLU A 335 -16.26 24.66 3.61
C GLU A 335 -16.98 25.99 3.33
N SER A 336 -16.36 27.12 3.69
CA SER A 336 -16.89 28.46 3.49
C SER A 336 -15.78 29.52 3.49
N THR A 337 -16.10 30.71 2.98
CA THR A 337 -15.26 31.90 3.09
C THR A 337 -14.87 32.22 4.55
N GLN A 338 -15.79 32.06 5.50
CA GLN A 338 -15.49 32.26 6.92
C GLN A 338 -14.48 31.26 7.47
N ALA A 339 -14.53 30.00 7.00
CA ALA A 339 -13.55 29.00 7.39
C ALA A 339 -12.16 29.33 6.81
N LEU A 340 -12.11 29.84 5.58
CA LEU A 340 -10.87 30.32 4.98
C LEU A 340 -10.31 31.55 5.70
N ASP A 341 -11.14 32.53 6.04
CA ASP A 341 -10.70 33.72 6.80
C ASP A 341 -10.11 33.34 8.16
N ARG A 342 -10.75 32.41 8.89
CA ARG A 342 -10.19 31.89 10.15
C ARG A 342 -8.83 31.21 9.96
N LEU A 343 -8.67 30.41 8.90
CA LEU A 343 -7.38 29.79 8.59
C LEU A 343 -6.29 30.83 8.28
N LEU A 344 -6.64 31.92 7.59
CA LEU A 344 -5.73 33.03 7.32
C LEU A 344 -5.38 33.79 8.61
N GLU A 345 -6.35 34.06 9.48
CA GLU A 345 -6.12 34.68 10.79
C GLU A 345 -5.23 33.81 11.70
N ASP A 346 -5.47 32.50 11.73
CA ASP A 346 -4.63 31.54 12.46
C ASP A 346 -3.19 31.55 11.93
N ALA A 347 -3.02 31.54 10.60
CA ALA A 347 -1.71 31.64 9.97
C ALA A 347 -0.99 32.95 10.31
N GLU A 348 -1.69 34.09 10.24
CA GLU A 348 -1.15 35.39 10.67
C GLU A 348 -0.78 35.40 12.16
N GLY A 349 -1.57 34.72 13.00
CA GLY A 349 -1.29 34.50 14.42
C GLY A 349 0.00 33.72 14.67
N VAL A 350 0.22 32.62 13.95
CA VAL A 350 1.48 31.85 13.98
C VAL A 350 2.66 32.72 13.55
N GLY A 351 2.49 33.54 12.51
CA GLY A 351 3.53 34.45 12.04
C GLY A 351 3.99 35.47 13.08
N LYS A 352 3.14 35.86 14.02
CA LYS A 352 3.48 36.74 15.15
C LYS A 352 4.25 36.03 16.26
N GLN A 353 4.07 34.72 16.39
CA GLN A 353 4.75 33.88 17.39
C GLN A 353 6.13 33.43 16.92
N LEU A 354 6.39 33.39 15.61
CA LEU A 354 7.69 33.08 15.04
C LEU A 354 8.56 34.33 14.95
N TRP A 355 9.84 34.23 15.33
CA TRP A 355 10.82 35.29 15.14
C TRP A 355 12.05 34.77 14.40
N GLY A 356 13.09 35.60 14.25
CA GLY A 356 14.33 35.18 13.58
C GLY A 356 14.14 34.84 12.09
N ARG A 357 14.91 33.87 11.59
CA ARG A 357 14.93 33.52 10.16
C ARG A 357 13.62 32.87 9.73
N GLU A 358 13.08 31.99 10.56
CA GLU A 358 11.82 31.28 10.25
C GLU A 358 10.63 32.25 10.28
N GLY A 359 10.56 33.17 11.25
CA GLY A 359 9.53 34.22 11.24
C GLY A 359 9.60 35.13 10.01
N ASN A 360 10.80 35.44 9.52
CA ASN A 360 10.97 36.21 8.28
C ASN A 360 10.60 35.41 7.02
N ALA A 361 10.99 34.13 6.95
CA ALA A 361 10.66 33.26 5.82
C ALA A 361 9.16 32.99 5.75
N TYR A 362 8.52 32.73 6.89
CA TYR A 362 7.10 32.49 7.02
C TYR A 362 6.28 33.69 6.54
N ARG A 363 6.57 34.91 7.05
CA ARG A 363 5.86 36.13 6.62
C ARG A 363 6.01 36.41 5.13
N ARG A 364 7.22 36.21 4.57
CA ARG A 364 7.48 36.38 3.14
C ARG A 364 6.65 35.45 2.25
N GLU A 365 6.37 34.24 2.71
CA GLU A 365 5.51 33.29 1.98
C GLU A 365 4.01 33.56 2.25
N LEU A 366 3.64 33.88 3.49
CA LEU A 366 2.24 34.07 3.89
C LEU A 366 1.61 35.33 3.27
N GLU A 367 2.28 36.47 3.29
CA GLU A 367 1.72 37.76 2.83
C GLU A 367 1.17 37.74 1.39
N PRO A 368 1.90 37.25 0.37
CA PRO A 368 1.35 37.18 -0.98
C PRO A 368 0.23 36.13 -1.08
N LEU A 369 0.35 35.00 -0.39
CA LEU A 369 -0.67 33.94 -0.40
C LEU A 369 -1.99 34.40 0.22
N SER A 370 -1.93 35.04 1.40
CA SER A 370 -3.13 35.54 2.08
C SER A 370 -3.80 36.63 1.26
N THR A 371 -3.01 37.53 0.65
CA THR A 371 -3.52 38.57 -0.24
C THR A 371 -4.23 37.98 -1.45
N SER A 372 -3.58 37.09 -2.20
CA SER A 372 -4.17 36.47 -3.40
C SER A 372 -5.38 35.59 -3.09
N LEU A 373 -5.40 34.88 -1.95
CA LEU A 373 -6.56 34.09 -1.54
C LEU A 373 -7.75 34.97 -1.15
N ARG A 374 -7.53 36.08 -0.42
CA ARG A 374 -8.60 37.04 -0.10
C ARG A 374 -9.14 37.72 -1.35
N GLU A 375 -8.27 38.09 -2.31
CA GLU A 375 -8.69 38.64 -3.61
C GLU A 375 -9.53 37.65 -4.41
N ALA A 376 -9.08 36.39 -4.54
CA ALA A 376 -9.77 35.36 -5.31
C ALA A 376 -11.16 35.01 -4.76
N VAL A 377 -11.40 35.25 -3.47
CA VAL A 377 -12.70 35.01 -2.83
C VAL A 377 -13.62 36.24 -2.91
N ALA A 378 -13.04 37.42 -3.09
CA ALA A 378 -13.79 38.67 -3.26
C ALA A 378 -14.32 38.86 -4.69
N THR A 379 -13.70 38.21 -5.68
CA THR A 379 -14.15 38.12 -7.09
C THR A 379 -14.99 36.88 -7.34
#